data_AF-A0A7Y6PKN5-F1
#
_entry.id   AF-A0A7Y6PKN5-F1
#
_cell.length_a   1.000
_cell.length_b   1.000
_cell.length_c   1.000
_cell.angle_alpha   90.00
_cell.angle_beta   90.00
_cell.angle_gamma   90.00
#
_symmetry.space_group_name_H-M   'P 1'
#
loop_
_entity.id
_entity.type
_entity.pdbx_description
1 polymer ?
#
loop_
_entity_poly.entity_id
_entity_poly.type
_entity_poly.pdbx_seq_one_letter_code
_entity_poly.pdbx_strand_id
1 'polypeptide(L)'
;MMDGGQAPTTIDRSRLLPRSGIGVEAPWLVIAPPGNPIIRLDARLLDRVELIGRSPTVPLVASGLATAGVAAAALSLVPGGVFACAGLAYLAHERFSEARKRARSRDLLLALGDLEVALHVADGPEAAKGISEQLAPYTRDAPITRPEVYEDAKRRMRAQAEGKGEASARRELEHALLVGNDIVFLSGDYLKVGQVAFPKADVREYALRGANLPLTGGRLLQAAMALLVVAAEERAAAGEDLQLLAKRVADYEAWSGHTAGR
;
A
#
# COMPACT_ATOMS: atom_id res chain seq x y z
N MET A 1 -21.29 26.28 2.49
CA MET A 1 -20.92 24.94 1.97
C MET A 1 -19.55 25.03 1.34
N MET A 2 -18.49 24.85 2.13
CA MET A 2 -17.12 24.67 1.66
C MET A 2 -16.38 23.89 2.76
N ASP A 3 -16.46 22.56 2.74
CA ASP A 3 -15.47 21.73 3.44
C ASP A 3 -14.35 21.48 2.44
N GLY A 4 -13.43 22.45 2.37
CA GLY A 4 -12.09 22.18 1.88
C GLY A 4 -11.45 21.26 2.91
N GLY A 5 -11.09 20.05 2.49
CA GLY A 5 -10.44 19.03 3.33
C GLY A 5 -9.22 19.62 4.04
N GLN A 6 -9.45 20.12 5.25
CA GLN A 6 -8.42 20.67 6.10
C GLN A 6 -7.66 19.46 6.64
N ALA A 7 -6.40 19.31 6.23
CA ALA A 7 -5.53 18.30 6.81
C ALA A 7 -5.58 18.45 8.35
N PRO A 8 -5.87 17.39 9.12
CA PRO A 8 -5.95 17.51 10.58
C PRO A 8 -4.60 18.01 11.10
N THR A 9 -4.55 19.26 11.57
CA THR A 9 -3.30 19.96 11.91
C THR A 9 -2.63 19.46 13.18
N THR A 10 -3.30 18.57 13.94
CA THR A 10 -2.77 18.02 15.18
C THR A 10 -2.92 16.50 15.17
N ILE A 11 -1.86 15.81 14.75
CA ILE A 11 -1.80 14.35 14.88
C ILE A 11 -1.67 14.02 16.36
N ASP A 12 -2.62 13.28 16.87
CA ASP A 12 -2.56 12.72 18.21
C ASP A 12 -1.50 11.62 18.27
N ARG A 13 -0.30 11.97 18.72
CA ARG A 13 0.83 11.04 18.86
C ARG A 13 0.52 9.85 19.77
N SER A 14 -0.50 9.94 20.64
CA SER A 14 -0.92 8.82 21.48
C SER A 14 -1.54 7.67 20.68
N ARG A 15 -1.97 7.92 19.44
CA ARG A 15 -2.49 6.90 18.51
C ARG A 15 -1.39 6.21 17.71
N LEU A 16 -0.15 6.69 17.81
CA LEU A 16 0.99 6.07 17.14
C LEU A 16 1.54 4.94 18.00
N LEU A 17 2.06 3.92 17.33
CA LEU A 17 2.69 2.80 17.99
C LEU A 17 3.94 3.29 18.75
N PRO A 18 4.12 2.88 20.03
CA PRO A 18 5.10 3.49 20.92
C PRO A 18 6.56 3.27 20.50
N ARG A 19 6.88 2.16 19.82
CA ARG A 19 8.26 1.86 19.41
C ARG A 19 8.58 2.32 18.00
N SER A 20 7.63 2.22 17.08
CA SER A 20 7.82 2.55 15.66
C SER A 20 7.47 4.00 15.34
N GLY A 21 6.62 4.64 16.14
CA GLY A 21 6.02 5.94 15.81
C GLY A 21 5.11 5.88 14.57
N ILE A 22 4.61 4.69 14.21
CA ILE A 22 3.75 4.48 13.03
C ILE A 22 2.31 4.32 13.48
N GLY A 23 1.36 4.87 12.74
CA GLY A 23 -0.07 4.69 12.98
C GLY A 23 -0.90 4.96 11.74
N VAL A 24 -2.22 4.82 11.89
CA VAL A 24 -3.19 5.06 10.83
C VAL A 24 -4.18 6.11 11.29
N GLU A 25 -4.33 7.15 10.48
CA GLU A 25 -5.39 8.14 10.58
C GLU A 25 -6.09 8.17 9.24
N ALA A 26 -6.96 7.19 9.02
CA ALA A 26 -7.49 6.86 7.71
C ALA A 26 -8.00 8.11 6.94
N PRO A 27 -7.61 8.27 5.65
CA PRO A 27 -6.88 7.32 4.79
C PRO A 27 -5.34 7.35 4.94
N TRP A 28 -4.80 8.10 5.90
CA TRP A 28 -3.37 8.38 6.00
C TRP A 28 -2.61 7.32 6.81
N LEU A 29 -1.50 6.84 6.23
CA LEU A 29 -0.41 6.25 6.98
C LEU A 29 0.41 7.38 7.61
N VAL A 30 0.60 7.32 8.92
CA VAL A 30 1.31 8.33 9.70
C VAL A 30 2.59 7.73 10.26
N ILE A 31 3.73 8.40 10.07
CA ILE A 31 5.05 7.97 10.54
C ILE A 31 5.69 9.15 11.27
N ALA A 32 6.06 8.97 12.53
CA ALA A 32 6.71 9.98 13.35
C ALA A 32 8.10 9.50 13.79
N PRO A 33 9.14 9.62 12.93
CA PRO A 33 10.48 9.24 13.30
C PRO A 33 11.01 10.15 14.43
N PRO A 34 11.82 9.62 15.36
CA PRO A 34 12.43 10.45 16.40
C PRO A 34 13.33 11.52 15.79
N GLY A 35 13.18 12.77 16.23
CA GLY A 35 13.98 13.91 15.74
C GLY A 35 13.61 14.43 14.35
N ASN A 36 12.55 13.90 13.74
CA ASN A 36 12.10 14.28 12.39
C ASN A 36 10.62 14.70 12.40
N PRO A 37 10.14 15.52 11.44
CA PRO A 37 8.71 15.81 11.33
C PRO A 37 7.88 14.56 11.05
N ILE A 38 6.59 14.68 11.32
CA ILE A 38 5.64 13.62 11.01
C ILE A 38 5.45 13.53 9.50
N ILE A 39 5.61 12.33 8.96
CA ILE A 39 5.38 12.01 7.56
C ILE A 39 3.97 11.44 7.44
N ARG A 40 3.17 11.93 6.49
CA ARG A 40 1.84 11.39 6.17
C ARG A 40 1.83 10.96 4.72
N LEU A 41 1.42 9.71 4.47
CA LEU A 41 1.25 9.15 3.14
C LEU A 41 -0.21 8.75 2.96
N ASP A 42 -0.86 9.24 1.90
CA ASP A 42 -2.21 8.81 1.55
C ASP A 42 -2.18 7.39 0.97
N ALA A 43 -2.89 6.46 1.61
CA ALA A 43 -2.96 5.08 1.12
C ALA A 43 -3.67 4.95 -0.23
N ARG A 44 -4.43 5.95 -0.67
CA ARG A 44 -5.08 5.99 -2.00
C ARG A 44 -4.07 6.14 -3.13
N LEU A 45 -2.85 6.58 -2.83
CA LEU A 45 -1.76 6.60 -3.77
C LEU A 45 -1.25 5.17 -4.03
N LEU A 46 -1.33 4.27 -3.05
CA LEU A 46 -0.76 2.92 -3.12
C LEU A 46 -1.71 1.93 -3.80
N ASP A 47 -1.12 0.95 -4.49
CA ASP A 47 -1.85 -0.18 -5.06
C ASP A 47 -2.28 -1.15 -3.96
N ARG A 48 -1.34 -1.47 -3.06
CA ARG A 48 -1.56 -2.40 -1.94
C ARG A 48 -0.65 -2.06 -0.76
N VAL A 49 -1.11 -2.44 0.43
CA VAL A 49 -0.33 -2.42 1.68
C VAL A 49 -0.40 -3.80 2.28
N GLU A 50 0.73 -4.50 2.32
CA GLU A 50 0.78 -5.89 2.75
C GLU A 50 1.91 -6.13 3.76
N LEU A 51 1.95 -7.33 4.35
CA LEU A 51 3.09 -7.77 5.14
C LEU A 51 4.14 -8.39 4.22
N ILE A 52 5.44 -8.10 4.43
CA ILE A 52 6.51 -8.74 3.66
C ILE A 52 6.37 -10.27 3.78
N GLY A 53 6.16 -10.93 2.64
CA GLY A 53 5.85 -12.36 2.52
C GLY A 53 4.41 -12.71 2.07
N ARG A 54 3.52 -11.71 1.91
CA ARG A 54 2.19 -11.86 1.28
C ARG A 54 2.11 -11.35 -0.18
N SER A 55 3.15 -10.69 -0.69
CA SER A 55 3.16 -10.16 -2.07
C SER A 55 2.82 -11.26 -3.10
N PRO A 56 1.80 -11.06 -3.95
CA PRO A 56 1.36 -12.05 -4.94
C PRO A 56 2.29 -12.13 -6.16
N THR A 57 3.38 -11.37 -6.23
CA THR A 57 4.33 -11.37 -7.37
C THR A 57 5.27 -12.59 -7.42
N VAL A 58 5.01 -13.63 -6.61
CA VAL A 58 5.57 -14.97 -6.81
C VAL A 58 4.40 -15.97 -6.93
N PRO A 59 4.24 -16.64 -8.08
CA PRO A 59 2.93 -17.02 -8.62
C PRO A 59 2.19 -18.14 -7.86
N LEU A 60 0.90 -17.90 -7.64
CA LEU A 60 -0.23 -18.69 -8.17
C LEU A 60 -0.01 -20.21 -8.38
N VAL A 61 -0.35 -21.04 -7.39
CA VAL A 61 -1.08 -22.34 -7.54
C VAL A 61 -1.82 -22.60 -6.21
N ALA A 62 -3.01 -22.01 -6.03
CA ALA A 62 -3.80 -22.14 -4.79
C ALA A 62 -5.15 -22.82 -5.00
N SER A 63 -5.20 -23.83 -5.87
CA SER A 63 -6.41 -24.63 -6.12
C SER A 63 -6.10 -26.14 -6.11
N GLY A 64 -5.58 -26.65 -4.99
CA GLY A 64 -5.23 -28.07 -4.87
C GLY A 64 -5.23 -28.68 -3.47
N LEU A 65 -5.63 -27.96 -2.41
CA LEU A 65 -5.54 -28.49 -1.03
C LEU A 65 -6.78 -29.25 -0.54
N ALA A 66 -7.92 -29.14 -1.22
CA ALA A 66 -9.11 -29.91 -0.83
C ALA A 66 -9.08 -31.37 -1.31
N THR A 67 -8.23 -31.73 -2.28
CA THR A 67 -8.14 -33.09 -2.84
C THR A 67 -6.98 -33.93 -2.27
N ALA A 68 -5.99 -33.31 -1.61
CA ALA A 68 -4.79 -34.00 -1.15
C ALA A 68 -4.99 -34.88 0.10
N GLY A 69 -5.92 -34.52 1.00
CA GLY A 69 -6.17 -35.27 2.24
C GLY A 69 -6.75 -36.67 2.00
N VAL A 70 -7.53 -36.85 0.94
CA VAL A 70 -8.13 -38.15 0.59
C VAL A 70 -7.17 -39.02 -0.22
N ALA A 71 -6.27 -38.42 -1.02
CA ALA A 71 -5.29 -39.15 -1.83
C ALA A 71 -4.13 -39.73 -0.99
N ALA A 72 -3.73 -39.09 0.11
CA ALA A 72 -2.62 -39.54 0.94
C ALA A 72 -2.91 -40.87 1.68
N ALA A 73 -4.17 -41.15 2.00
CA ALA A 73 -4.58 -42.43 2.59
C ALA A 73 -4.59 -43.56 1.55
N ALA A 74 -4.88 -43.25 0.27
CA ALA A 74 -4.95 -44.23 -0.81
C ALA A 74 -3.56 -44.62 -1.38
N LEU A 75 -2.59 -43.70 -1.36
CA LEU A 75 -1.25 -43.91 -1.96
C LEU A 75 -0.24 -44.61 -1.03
N SER A 76 -0.53 -44.77 0.27
CA SER A 76 0.37 -45.45 1.22
C SER A 76 0.50 -46.96 1.01
N LEU A 77 -0.38 -47.56 0.21
CA LEU A 77 -0.41 -48.99 -0.12
C LEU A 77 0.39 -49.34 -1.39
N VAL A 78 0.92 -48.35 -2.12
CA VAL A 78 1.69 -48.55 -3.36
C VAL A 78 3.19 -48.46 -3.05
N PRO A 79 4.04 -49.40 -3.52
CA PRO A 79 5.49 -49.26 -3.44
C PRO A 79 5.93 -47.98 -4.14
N GLY A 80 6.41 -46.99 -3.37
CA GLY A 80 6.73 -45.63 -3.84
C GLY A 80 5.90 -44.51 -3.18
N GLY A 81 4.80 -44.84 -2.49
CA GLY A 81 3.93 -43.86 -1.83
C GLY A 81 4.59 -43.05 -0.71
N VAL A 82 5.61 -43.61 -0.05
CA VAL A 82 6.39 -42.92 1.00
C VAL A 82 7.13 -41.70 0.44
N PHE A 83 7.61 -41.76 -0.80
CA PHE A 83 8.29 -40.63 -1.45
C PHE A 83 7.30 -39.53 -1.88
N ALA A 84 6.08 -39.90 -2.31
CA ALA A 84 5.02 -38.93 -2.59
C ALA A 84 4.52 -38.22 -1.32
N CYS A 85 4.36 -38.96 -0.22
CA CYS A 85 4.00 -38.39 1.09
C CYS A 85 5.12 -37.49 1.66
N ALA A 86 6.39 -37.86 1.48
CA ALA A 86 7.52 -37.03 1.89
C ALA A 86 7.63 -35.73 1.08
N GLY A 87 7.36 -35.78 -0.23
CA GLY A 87 7.32 -34.58 -1.09
C GLY A 87 6.17 -33.63 -0.73
N LEU A 88 4.98 -34.16 -0.43
CA LEU A 88 3.85 -33.35 0.05
C LEU A 88 4.07 -32.81 1.47
N ALA A 89 4.73 -33.58 2.35
CA ALA A 89 5.11 -33.13 3.68
C ALA A 89 6.20 -32.05 3.65
N TYR A 90 7.15 -32.15 2.70
CA TYR A 90 8.18 -31.13 2.46
C TYR A 90 7.56 -29.83 1.92
N LEU A 91 6.64 -29.91 0.95
CA LEU A 91 5.88 -28.76 0.46
C LEU A 91 4.98 -28.16 1.53
N ALA A 92 4.34 -28.98 2.37
CA ALA A 92 3.56 -28.52 3.51
C ALA A 92 4.46 -27.85 4.57
N HIS A 93 5.67 -28.38 4.81
CA HIS A 93 6.65 -27.83 5.74
C HIS A 93 7.23 -26.49 5.24
N GLU A 94 7.58 -26.37 3.95
CA GLU A 94 7.99 -25.10 3.35
C GLU A 94 6.85 -24.09 3.46
N ARG A 95 5.61 -24.45 3.14
CA ARG A 95 4.44 -23.56 3.28
C ARG A 95 4.13 -23.18 4.73
N PHE A 96 4.31 -24.08 5.70
CA PHE A 96 4.17 -23.78 7.13
C PHE A 96 5.31 -22.89 7.64
N SER A 97 6.54 -23.10 7.15
CA SER A 97 7.71 -22.29 7.50
C SER A 97 7.60 -20.88 6.90
N GLU A 98 7.11 -20.77 5.67
CA GLU A 98 6.74 -19.51 5.03
C GLU A 98 5.56 -18.86 5.73
N ALA A 99 4.52 -19.60 6.12
CA ALA A 99 3.43 -19.08 6.95
C ALA A 99 3.93 -18.57 8.31
N ARG A 100 4.96 -19.22 8.90
CA ARG A 100 5.64 -18.76 10.12
C ARG A 100 6.49 -17.53 9.89
N LYS A 101 7.20 -17.42 8.76
CA LYS A 101 7.93 -16.21 8.34
C LYS A 101 6.95 -15.06 8.06
N ARG A 102 5.82 -15.35 7.39
CA ARG A 102 4.67 -14.44 7.14
C ARG A 102 4.04 -13.93 8.44
N ALA A 103 3.91 -14.77 9.46
CA ALA A 103 3.39 -14.39 10.77
C ALA A 103 4.39 -13.62 11.65
N ARG A 104 5.68 -13.64 11.29
CA ARG A 104 6.76 -12.95 12.03
C ARG A 104 7.28 -11.70 11.33
N SER A 105 6.78 -11.40 10.13
CA SER A 105 7.20 -10.23 9.39
C SER A 105 6.80 -8.97 10.13
N ARG A 106 7.80 -8.18 10.51
CA ARG A 106 7.64 -6.88 11.16
C ARG A 106 7.49 -5.77 10.13
N ASP A 107 7.55 -6.10 8.85
CA ASP A 107 7.72 -5.12 7.79
C ASP A 107 6.45 -5.04 6.95
N LEU A 108 6.02 -3.79 6.73
CA LEU A 108 4.98 -3.42 5.80
C LEU A 108 5.58 -3.21 4.41
N LEU A 109 4.92 -3.74 3.39
CA LEU A 109 5.23 -3.52 1.99
C LEU A 109 4.21 -2.55 1.43
N LEU A 110 4.67 -1.36 1.06
CA LEU A 110 3.89 -0.34 0.37
C LEU A 110 4.18 -0.51 -1.13
N ALA A 111 3.20 -0.95 -1.90
CA ALA A 111 3.42 -1.19 -3.33
C ALA A 111 2.68 -0.18 -4.20
N LEU A 112 3.34 0.24 -5.27
CA LEU A 112 2.86 1.13 -6.29
C LEU A 112 3.51 0.72 -7.62
N GLY A 113 2.77 -0.03 -8.42
CA GLY A 113 3.24 -0.63 -9.65
C GLY A 113 4.37 -1.60 -9.39
N ASP A 114 5.49 -1.37 -10.06
CA ASP A 114 6.71 -2.16 -9.89
C ASP A 114 7.56 -1.69 -8.71
N LEU A 115 7.18 -0.57 -8.07
CA LEU A 115 7.88 -0.06 -6.90
C LEU A 115 7.29 -0.65 -5.62
N GLU A 116 8.13 -1.34 -4.85
CA GLU A 116 7.79 -1.84 -3.53
C GLU A 116 8.71 -1.21 -2.47
N VAL A 117 8.12 -0.57 -1.45
CA VAL A 117 8.84 0.06 -0.35
C VAL A 117 8.56 -0.67 0.96
N ALA A 118 9.62 -1.17 1.58
CA ALA A 118 9.57 -1.82 2.88
C ALA A 118 9.62 -0.79 4.02
N LEU A 119 8.70 -0.90 4.98
CA LEU A 119 8.62 -0.09 6.18
C LEU A 119 8.64 -0.99 7.43
N HIS A 120 9.67 -0.82 8.25
CA HIS A 120 9.84 -1.62 9.47
C HIS A 120 8.93 -1.16 10.61
N VAL A 121 8.18 -2.08 11.22
CA VAL A 121 7.34 -1.86 12.41
C VAL A 121 7.97 -2.57 13.61
N ALA A 122 8.69 -1.80 14.43
CA ALA A 122 9.36 -2.25 15.65
C ALA A 122 8.42 -2.80 16.74
N ASP A 123 7.13 -2.47 16.70
CA ASP A 123 6.11 -2.96 17.65
C ASP A 123 5.66 -4.41 17.39
N GLY A 124 6.06 -4.98 16.26
CA GLY A 124 5.88 -6.39 15.95
C GLY A 124 4.87 -6.68 14.84
N PRO A 125 4.74 -7.97 14.47
CA PRO A 125 3.96 -8.40 13.30
C PRO A 125 2.46 -8.15 13.43
N GLU A 126 1.88 -8.27 14.63
CA GLU A 126 0.45 -7.99 14.84
C GLU A 126 0.14 -6.50 14.66
N ALA A 127 1.06 -5.62 15.06
CA ALA A 127 0.90 -4.18 14.85
C ALA A 127 0.99 -3.81 13.36
N ALA A 128 1.96 -4.40 12.64
CA ALA A 128 2.06 -4.27 11.19
C ALA A 128 0.78 -4.79 10.50
N LYS A 129 0.27 -5.96 10.93
CA LYS A 129 -0.96 -6.53 10.39
C LYS A 129 -2.14 -5.58 10.60
N GLY A 130 -2.31 -5.05 11.81
CA GLY A 130 -3.37 -4.10 12.13
C GLY A 130 -3.30 -2.83 11.28
N ILE A 131 -2.10 -2.31 10.99
CA ILE A 131 -1.91 -1.17 10.07
C ILE A 131 -2.35 -1.55 8.65
N SER A 132 -1.89 -2.71 8.14
CA SER A 132 -2.24 -3.15 6.78
C SER A 132 -3.74 -3.35 6.59
N GLU A 133 -4.43 -3.95 7.58
CA GLU A 133 -5.88 -4.19 7.53
C GLU A 133 -6.69 -2.88 7.60
N GLN A 134 -6.20 -1.88 8.34
CA GLN A 134 -6.84 -0.56 8.41
C GLN A 134 -6.67 0.24 7.11
N LEU A 135 -5.52 0.12 6.45
CA LEU A 135 -5.23 0.85 5.20
C LEU A 135 -5.74 0.15 3.95
N ALA A 136 -5.82 -1.18 3.95
CA ALA A 136 -6.21 -1.97 2.78
C ALA A 136 -7.44 -1.43 2.05
N PRO A 137 -8.57 -1.07 2.70
CA PRO A 137 -9.76 -0.57 2.01
C PRO A 137 -9.54 0.67 1.15
N TYR A 138 -8.53 1.49 1.47
CA TYR A 138 -8.23 2.75 0.78
C TYR A 138 -7.24 2.58 -0.38
N THR A 139 -6.56 1.43 -0.46
CA THR A 139 -5.62 1.13 -1.54
C THR A 139 -6.34 0.88 -2.87
N ARG A 140 -5.61 0.95 -3.98
CA ARG A 140 -6.20 0.89 -5.32
C ARG A 140 -6.62 -0.53 -5.72
N ASP A 141 -5.91 -1.56 -5.29
CA ASP A 141 -6.22 -2.95 -5.64
C ASP A 141 -7.33 -3.54 -4.78
N ALA A 142 -7.62 -2.92 -3.63
CA ALA A 142 -8.64 -3.45 -2.74
C ALA A 142 -10.04 -3.36 -3.35
N PRO A 143 -10.89 -4.38 -3.17
CA PRO A 143 -12.30 -4.26 -3.49
C PRO A 143 -12.90 -3.10 -2.69
N ILE A 144 -13.78 -2.32 -3.32
CA ILE A 144 -14.51 -1.27 -2.63
C ILE A 144 -15.43 -1.96 -1.62
N THR A 145 -15.09 -1.86 -0.34
CA THR A 145 -15.82 -2.50 0.77
C THR A 145 -16.44 -1.48 1.72
N ARG A 146 -16.10 -0.20 1.55
CA ARG A 146 -16.57 0.89 2.40
C ARG A 146 -17.31 1.97 1.59
N PRO A 147 -18.41 2.53 2.11
CA PRO A 147 -19.15 3.60 1.44
C PRO A 147 -18.30 4.83 1.14
N GLU A 148 -17.41 5.21 2.05
CA GLU A 148 -16.51 6.36 1.89
C GLU A 148 -15.56 6.21 0.69
N VAL A 149 -15.10 4.99 0.40
CA VAL A 149 -14.24 4.68 -0.76
C VAL A 149 -15.05 4.68 -2.06
N TYR A 150 -16.30 4.20 -2.01
CA TYR A 150 -17.22 4.26 -3.14
C TYR A 150 -17.54 5.71 -3.56
N GLU A 151 -17.92 6.56 -2.60
CA GLU A 151 -18.23 7.96 -2.88
C GLU A 151 -17.01 8.74 -3.40
N ASP A 152 -15.82 8.43 -2.89
CA ASP A 152 -14.55 8.97 -3.37
C ASP A 152 -14.27 8.56 -4.83
N ALA A 153 -14.42 7.27 -5.14
CA ALA A 153 -14.27 6.73 -6.50
C ALA A 153 -15.26 7.37 -7.48
N LYS A 154 -16.52 7.52 -7.06
CA LYS A 154 -17.58 8.15 -7.85
C LYS A 154 -17.30 9.64 -8.09
N ARG A 155 -16.78 10.36 -7.09
CA ARG A 155 -16.35 11.77 -7.22
C ARG A 155 -15.26 11.89 -8.28
N ARG A 156 -14.25 11.02 -8.26
CA ARG A 156 -13.15 10.99 -9.24
C ARG A 156 -13.66 10.69 -10.66
N MET A 157 -14.56 9.72 -10.81
CA MET A 157 -15.18 9.42 -12.11
C MET A 157 -16.01 10.59 -12.66
N ARG A 158 -16.77 11.29 -11.81
CA ARG A 158 -17.53 12.48 -12.22
C ARG A 158 -16.60 13.62 -12.65
N ALA A 159 -15.53 13.89 -11.89
CA ALA A 159 -14.54 14.89 -12.25
C ALA A 159 -13.92 14.59 -13.64
N GLN A 160 -13.67 13.32 -13.95
CA GLN A 160 -13.22 12.92 -15.29
C GLN A 160 -14.26 13.16 -16.37
N ALA A 161 -15.53 12.79 -16.13
CA ALA A 161 -16.61 13.02 -17.10
C ALA A 161 -16.80 14.52 -17.41
N GLU A 162 -16.51 15.39 -16.45
CA GLU A 162 -16.52 16.85 -16.62
C GLU A 162 -15.24 17.42 -17.28
N GLY A 163 -14.29 16.58 -17.70
CA GLY A 163 -13.00 17.02 -18.25
C GLY A 163 -12.05 17.64 -17.22
N LYS A 164 -12.36 17.55 -15.92
CA LYS A 164 -11.56 18.08 -14.80
C LYS A 164 -10.75 17.00 -14.09
N GLY A 165 -10.83 15.75 -14.53
CA GLY A 165 -10.26 14.63 -13.79
C GLY A 165 -8.75 14.67 -13.70
N GLU A 166 -8.05 15.10 -14.76
CA GLU A 166 -6.58 15.25 -14.73
C GLU A 166 -6.13 16.33 -13.72
N ALA A 167 -6.79 17.49 -13.72
CA ALA A 167 -6.50 18.55 -12.75
C ALA A 167 -6.86 18.14 -11.31
N SER A 168 -7.93 17.37 -11.12
CA SER A 168 -8.33 16.85 -9.81
C SER A 168 -7.36 15.79 -9.31
N ALA A 169 -6.95 14.84 -10.16
CA ALA A 169 -6.00 13.80 -9.83
C ALA A 169 -4.64 14.40 -9.47
N ARG A 170 -4.19 15.41 -10.21
CA ARG A 170 -2.95 16.13 -9.91
C ARG A 170 -3.00 16.82 -8.55
N ARG A 171 -4.11 17.50 -8.20
CA ARG A 171 -4.28 18.11 -6.87
C ARG A 171 -4.26 17.08 -5.74
N GLU A 172 -4.84 15.90 -5.97
CA GLU A 172 -4.82 14.82 -4.99
C GLU A 172 -3.41 14.23 -4.84
N LEU A 173 -2.67 14.06 -5.94
CA LEU A 173 -1.26 13.64 -5.93
C LEU A 173 -0.35 14.63 -5.21
N GLU A 174 -0.55 15.93 -5.42
CA GLU A 174 0.20 16.98 -4.71
C GLU A 174 0.08 16.81 -3.20
N HIS A 175 -1.07 16.41 -2.67
CA HIS A 175 -1.26 16.24 -1.23
C HIS A 175 -0.94 14.83 -0.73
N ALA A 176 -0.54 13.90 -1.59
CA ALA A 176 -0.44 12.49 -1.25
C ALA A 176 0.70 12.16 -0.27
N LEU A 177 1.73 13.00 -0.19
CA LEU A 177 2.82 12.86 0.79
C LEU A 177 3.12 14.21 1.44
N LEU A 178 3.11 14.24 2.77
CA LEU A 178 3.40 15.42 3.58
C LEU A 178 4.56 15.12 4.55
N VAL A 179 5.47 16.08 4.74
CA VAL A 179 6.54 16.03 5.73
C VAL A 179 6.41 17.23 6.67
N GLY A 180 5.81 17.00 7.84
CA GLY A 180 5.34 18.07 8.71
C GLY A 180 4.25 18.87 8.00
N ASN A 181 4.54 20.13 7.69
CA ASN A 181 3.66 21.01 6.91
C ASN A 181 4.09 21.14 5.45
N ASP A 182 5.22 20.53 5.08
CA ASP A 182 5.78 20.62 3.75
C ASP A 182 5.11 19.59 2.84
N ILE A 183 4.52 20.06 1.75
CA ILE A 183 3.93 19.21 0.71
C ILE A 183 5.04 18.64 -0.17
N VAL A 184 4.98 17.33 -0.47
CA VAL A 184 5.89 16.66 -1.41
C VAL A 184 5.20 16.48 -2.74
N PHE A 185 5.68 17.17 -3.78
CA PHE A 185 5.07 17.13 -5.10
C PHE A 185 6.11 17.20 -6.22
N LEU A 186 5.71 16.82 -7.42
CA LEU A 186 6.54 16.92 -8.61
C LEU A 186 6.29 18.22 -9.38
N SER A 187 7.38 18.84 -9.82
CA SER A 187 7.38 20.05 -10.65
C SER A 187 8.39 19.85 -11.78
N GLY A 188 7.89 19.39 -12.93
CA GLY A 188 8.76 18.97 -14.05
C GLY A 188 9.63 17.78 -13.63
N ASP A 189 10.95 17.92 -13.74
CA ASP A 189 11.93 16.90 -13.37
C ASP A 189 12.47 17.00 -11.95
N TYR A 190 11.81 17.80 -11.11
CA TYR A 190 12.20 18.00 -9.72
C TYR A 190 11.09 17.55 -8.77
N LEU A 191 11.49 16.82 -7.74
CA LEU A 191 10.71 16.59 -6.53
C LEU A 191 10.92 17.76 -5.58
N LYS A 192 9.84 18.44 -5.22
CA LYS A 192 9.86 19.55 -4.26
C LYS A 192 9.35 19.08 -2.91
N VAL A 193 10.06 19.48 -1.86
CA VAL A 193 9.69 19.29 -0.45
C VAL A 193 9.83 20.63 0.24
N GLY A 194 8.71 21.33 0.41
CA GLY A 194 8.73 22.71 0.93
C GLY A 194 9.57 23.63 0.03
N GLN A 195 10.71 24.11 0.56
CA GLN A 195 11.64 25.00 -0.14
C GLN A 195 12.78 24.28 -0.86
N VAL A 196 12.93 22.96 -0.68
CA VAL A 196 14.02 22.18 -1.28
C VAL A 196 13.52 21.48 -2.54
N ALA A 197 14.37 21.39 -3.56
CA ALA A 197 14.09 20.66 -4.79
C ALA A 197 15.21 19.66 -5.06
N PHE A 198 14.83 18.44 -5.46
CA PHE A 198 15.75 17.37 -5.83
C PHE A 198 15.45 16.91 -7.26
N PRO A 199 16.45 16.73 -8.13
CA PRO A 199 16.24 16.06 -9.42
C PRO A 199 15.65 14.66 -9.22
N LYS A 200 14.71 14.25 -10.08
CA LYS A 200 14.15 12.88 -10.05
C LYS A 200 15.23 11.79 -10.11
N ALA A 201 16.27 12.02 -10.90
CA ALA A 201 17.40 11.10 -11.04
C ALA A 201 18.10 10.88 -9.70
N ASP A 202 18.38 11.96 -8.97
CA ASP A 202 19.01 11.92 -7.66
C ASP A 202 18.11 11.20 -6.65
N VAL A 203 16.81 11.50 -6.63
CA VAL A 203 15.86 10.81 -5.73
C VAL A 203 15.89 9.29 -5.94
N ARG A 204 15.97 8.84 -7.21
CA ARG A 204 16.12 7.42 -7.55
C ARG A 204 17.44 6.85 -7.06
N GLU A 205 18.56 7.55 -7.28
CA GLU A 205 19.88 7.12 -6.84
C GLU A 205 19.96 6.99 -5.30
N TYR A 206 19.43 7.97 -4.58
CA TYR A 206 19.33 7.93 -3.12
C TYR A 206 18.46 6.77 -2.66
N ALA A 207 17.31 6.54 -3.31
CA ALA A 207 16.41 5.43 -2.97
C ALA A 207 17.07 4.07 -3.18
N LEU A 208 17.78 3.88 -4.31
CA LEU A 208 18.53 2.66 -4.61
C LEU A 208 19.63 2.36 -3.58
N ARG A 209 20.24 3.42 -3.02
CA ARG A 209 21.23 3.31 -1.95
C ARG A 209 20.63 3.16 -0.55
N GLY A 210 19.30 3.17 -0.42
CA GLY A 210 18.61 3.19 0.88
C GLY A 210 18.91 4.46 1.70
N ALA A 211 19.26 5.55 1.03
CA ALA A 211 19.66 6.81 1.65
C ALA A 211 18.47 7.73 1.94
N ASN A 212 18.72 8.75 2.75
CA ASN A 212 17.77 9.81 3.06
C ASN A 212 18.08 11.08 2.25
N LEU A 213 17.03 11.76 1.80
CA LEU A 213 17.09 13.11 1.25
C LEU A 213 17.29 14.11 2.39
N PRO A 214 18.34 14.96 2.33
CA PRO A 214 18.58 15.97 3.35
C PRO A 214 17.66 17.18 3.16
N LEU A 215 16.77 17.39 4.12
CA LEU A 215 15.86 18.54 4.13
C LEU A 215 16.46 19.70 4.94
N THR A 216 15.86 20.89 4.81
CA THR A 216 16.27 22.07 5.60
C THR A 216 16.16 21.81 7.10
N GLY A 217 17.07 22.40 7.87
CA GLY A 217 17.07 22.28 9.34
C GLY A 217 17.49 20.92 9.87
N GLY A 218 18.28 20.14 9.11
CA GLY A 218 18.81 18.84 9.54
C GLY A 218 17.78 17.70 9.52
N ARG A 219 16.61 17.96 8.93
CA ARG A 219 15.52 16.99 8.76
C ARG A 219 15.88 16.01 7.63
N LEU A 220 15.29 14.81 7.64
CA LEU A 220 15.59 13.78 6.66
C LEU A 220 14.29 13.21 6.08
N LEU A 221 14.28 12.81 4.82
CA LEU A 221 13.17 12.04 4.24
C LEU A 221 13.74 10.79 3.58
N GLN A 222 13.23 9.62 3.93
CA GLN A 222 13.64 8.39 3.25
C GLN A 222 13.34 8.51 1.75
N ALA A 223 14.38 8.36 0.92
CA ALA A 223 14.24 8.60 -0.52
C ALA A 223 13.26 7.63 -1.17
N ALA A 224 13.13 6.41 -0.63
CA ALA A 224 12.12 5.44 -1.07
C ALA A 224 10.67 5.95 -0.89
N MET A 225 10.39 6.71 0.18
CA MET A 225 9.06 7.32 0.40
C MET A 225 8.80 8.43 -0.60
N ALA A 226 9.81 9.26 -0.87
CA ALA A 226 9.74 10.29 -1.91
C ALA A 226 9.55 9.68 -3.31
N LEU A 227 10.16 8.52 -3.57
CA LEU A 227 10.05 7.81 -4.85
C LEU A 227 8.63 7.31 -5.13
N LEU A 228 7.81 7.04 -4.11
CA LEU A 228 6.39 6.72 -4.30
C LEU A 228 5.63 7.86 -4.99
N VAL A 229 5.93 9.12 -4.66
CA VAL A 229 5.31 10.27 -5.33
C VAL A 229 5.75 10.35 -6.80
N VAL A 230 7.02 10.04 -7.07
CA VAL A 230 7.55 10.01 -8.45
C VAL A 230 6.85 8.95 -9.28
N ALA A 231 6.76 7.73 -8.75
CA ALA A 231 6.09 6.63 -9.44
C ALA A 231 4.59 6.90 -9.64
N ALA A 232 3.93 7.59 -8.70
CA ALA A 232 2.51 7.89 -8.80
C ALA A 232 2.21 8.90 -9.92
N GLU A 233 3.04 9.96 -10.06
CA GLU A 233 2.92 10.92 -11.16
C GLU A 233 3.19 10.26 -12.52
N GLU A 234 4.24 9.42 -12.61
CA GLU A 234 4.58 8.71 -13.85
C GLU A 234 3.45 7.79 -14.31
N ARG A 235 2.81 7.10 -13.36
CA ARG A 235 1.62 6.30 -13.63
C ARG A 235 0.41 7.15 -14.03
N ALA A 236 0.17 8.25 -13.33
CA ALA A 236 -0.93 9.14 -13.66
C ALA A 236 -0.78 9.70 -15.09
N ALA A 237 0.45 10.04 -15.50
CA ALA A 237 0.77 10.44 -16.86
C ALA A 237 0.55 9.32 -17.90
N ALA A 238 0.67 8.05 -17.51
CA ALA A 238 0.37 6.89 -18.36
C ALA A 238 -1.15 6.58 -18.49
N GLY A 239 -2.00 7.18 -17.64
CA GLY A 239 -3.46 7.03 -17.70
C GLY A 239 -4.01 5.69 -17.17
N GLU A 240 -3.20 4.88 -16.49
CA GLU A 240 -3.58 3.55 -15.99
C GLU A 240 -4.70 3.59 -14.92
N ASP A 241 -4.78 4.69 -14.17
CA ASP A 241 -5.62 4.81 -12.97
C ASP A 241 -7.13 4.76 -13.25
N LEU A 242 -7.56 5.18 -14.44
CA LEU A 242 -8.98 5.38 -14.76
C LEU A 242 -9.72 4.09 -15.07
N GLN A 243 -9.08 3.20 -15.83
CA GLN A 243 -9.71 1.93 -16.22
C GLN A 243 -9.91 1.02 -15.01
N LEU A 244 -8.93 0.98 -14.12
CA LEU A 244 -8.98 0.20 -12.89
C LEU A 244 -10.06 0.72 -11.94
N LEU A 245 -10.18 2.05 -11.79
CA LEU A 245 -11.21 2.66 -10.95
C LEU A 245 -12.63 2.37 -11.47
N ALA A 246 -12.86 2.49 -12.79
CA ALA A 246 -14.16 2.23 -13.39
C ALA A 246 -14.61 0.78 -13.18
N LYS A 247 -13.69 -0.18 -13.36
CA LYS A 247 -13.96 -1.60 -13.09
C LYS A 247 -14.39 -1.84 -11.63
N ARG A 248 -13.66 -1.26 -10.67
CA ARG A 248 -13.95 -1.43 -9.23
C ARG A 248 -15.32 -0.90 -8.83
N VAL A 249 -15.73 0.23 -9.38
CA VAL A 249 -17.06 0.80 -9.12
C VAL A 249 -18.15 -0.13 -9.67
N ALA A 250 -17.98 -0.65 -10.89
CA ALA A 250 -18.92 -1.60 -11.48
C ALA A 250 -19.04 -2.89 -10.65
N ASP A 251 -17.93 -3.46 -10.19
CA ASP A 251 -17.91 -4.66 -9.34
C ASP A 251 -18.67 -4.45 -8.02
N TYR A 252 -18.51 -3.28 -7.40
CA TYR A 252 -19.23 -2.92 -6.17
C TYR A 252 -20.73 -2.70 -6.39
N GLU A 253 -21.12 -2.01 -7.46
CA GLU A 253 -22.53 -1.79 -7.81
C GLU A 253 -23.24 -3.10 -8.14
N ALA A 254 -22.55 -4.02 -8.83
CA ALA A 254 -23.05 -5.36 -9.08
C ALA A 254 -23.28 -6.13 -7.77
N TRP A 255 -22.32 -6.12 -6.84
CA TRP A 255 -22.45 -6.81 -5.55
C TRP A 255 -23.54 -6.21 -4.65
N SER A 256 -23.59 -4.88 -4.54
CA SER A 256 -24.60 -4.18 -3.72
C SER A 256 -26.01 -4.30 -4.29
N GLY A 257 -26.17 -4.29 -5.61
CA GLY A 257 -27.46 -4.54 -6.27
C GLY A 257 -28.02 -5.95 -6.02
N HIS A 258 -27.16 -6.96 -5.86
CA HIS A 258 -27.57 -8.34 -5.51
C HIS A 258 -27.99 -8.49 -4.04
N THR A 259 -27.58 -7.58 -3.16
CA THR A 259 -27.90 -7.63 -1.72
C THR A 259 -29.10 -6.75 -1.34
N ALA A 260 -29.41 -5.71 -2.12
CA ALA A 260 -30.61 -4.88 -1.92
C ALA A 260 -31.93 -5.55 -2.38
N GLY A 261 -31.85 -6.65 -3.14
CA GLY A 261 -32.99 -7.38 -3.68
C GLY A 261 -33.40 -8.64 -2.90
N ARG A 262 -32.97 -8.80 -1.64
CA ARG A 262 -33.29 -9.97 -0.81
C ARG A 262 -33.90 -9.57 0.53
#